data_AF-A0A958SH28-F1
#
_entry.id   AF-A0A958SH28-F1
#
_cell.length_a   1.000
_cell.length_b   1.000
_cell.length_c   1.000
_cell.angle_alpha   90.00
_cell.angle_beta   90.00
_cell.angle_gamma   90.00
#
_symmetry.space_group_name_H-M   'P 1'
#
loop_
_entity.id
_entity.type
_entity.pdbx_description
1 polymer ?
#
loop_
_entity_poly.entity_id
_entity_poly.type
_entity_poly.pdbx_seq_one_letter_code
_entity_poly.pdbx_strand_id
1 'polypeptide(L)'
;MTPSDLSDLVRVATDGRRVGYLPVKDERMPILMRYPLDQISLPEEVAALPVGIGAKIIPLKALAGIGVQEVPPSVYRKNEQTSVLLEARTDKEEEHLKDKKLEEAKTLIGNWKEENKDRLFGTTVAFEDAAIELTEALSQLSVAMSLSLGLIFFTLLLQFGDVVPVLLILVAIPLGFVGVIGALYLFGSTLSLNSALGVILLNGIAVANSILLVDFIRRLVDKGMAPSQAAVEAGRKRLRPILITSLTTILGMLPIAFGAGDGGRILQPLGITVSAGLWVSTALTLFVVPALQVAYLEWQSREDSFPWLKDSFGKTSRFFGRLWPRPSTAAANAMRLNVSPKALWFVFLFFPAVAISAPLKFQEALSAIVERSTRVNQQSSALDATRASNVPADLV
;
A
#
# COMPACT_ATOMS: atom_id res chain seq x y z
N MET A 1 -18.52 14.92 -54.32
CA MET A 1 -17.64 15.27 -53.20
C MET A 1 -18.50 15.33 -51.95
N THR A 2 -18.10 14.63 -50.91
CA THR A 2 -18.81 14.52 -49.63
C THR A 2 -18.12 15.38 -48.56
N PRO A 3 -18.78 15.69 -47.43
CA PRO A 3 -18.13 16.36 -46.29
C PRO A 3 -16.91 15.59 -45.75
N SER A 4 -16.88 14.26 -45.94
CA SER A 4 -15.73 13.42 -45.58
C SER A 4 -14.51 13.71 -46.45
N ASP A 5 -14.71 13.91 -47.76
CA ASP A 5 -13.62 14.20 -48.70
C ASP A 5 -12.96 15.56 -48.37
N LEU A 6 -13.78 16.54 -47.99
CA LEU A 6 -13.32 17.86 -47.52
C LEU A 6 -12.55 17.76 -46.21
N SER A 7 -13.05 16.97 -45.26
CA SER A 7 -12.40 16.75 -43.96
C SER A 7 -11.04 16.08 -44.12
N ASP A 8 -10.94 15.10 -45.03
CA ASP A 8 -9.69 14.43 -45.37
C ASP A 8 -8.66 15.38 -45.98
N LEU A 9 -9.09 16.27 -46.88
CA LEU A 9 -8.22 17.28 -47.50
C LEU A 9 -7.69 18.26 -46.44
N VAL A 10 -8.56 18.77 -45.57
CA VAL A 10 -8.16 19.66 -44.47
C VAL A 10 -7.19 18.95 -43.52
N ARG A 11 -7.43 17.67 -43.22
CA ARG A 11 -6.54 16.88 -42.36
C ARG A 11 -5.17 16.62 -42.99
N VAL A 12 -5.10 16.40 -44.30
CA VAL A 12 -3.83 16.29 -45.03
C VAL A 12 -3.11 17.64 -45.06
N ALA A 13 -3.85 18.75 -45.15
CA ALA A 13 -3.29 20.09 -45.10
C ALA A 13 -2.71 20.45 -43.73
N THR A 14 -3.38 20.12 -42.63
CA THR A 14 -2.98 20.55 -41.27
C THR A 14 -2.11 19.51 -40.54
N ASP A 15 -2.72 18.42 -40.10
CA ASP A 15 -2.08 17.43 -39.21
C ASP A 15 -1.24 16.40 -39.98
N GLY A 16 -1.53 16.24 -41.27
CA GLY A 16 -1.03 15.16 -42.10
C GLY A 16 -1.86 13.88 -41.93
N ARG A 17 -2.04 13.16 -43.03
CA ARG A 17 -2.75 11.88 -43.07
C ARG A 17 -1.76 10.74 -43.06
N ARG A 18 -1.96 9.76 -42.17
CA ARG A 18 -1.21 8.51 -42.20
C ARG A 18 -1.62 7.69 -43.43
N VAL A 19 -0.66 7.39 -44.30
CA VAL A 19 -0.87 6.65 -45.56
C VAL A 19 -0.33 5.22 -45.51
N GLY A 20 0.58 4.92 -44.58
CA GLY A 20 1.14 3.57 -44.43
C GLY A 20 2.14 3.48 -43.29
N TYR A 21 2.80 2.33 -43.20
CA TYR A 21 3.92 2.09 -42.28
C TYR A 21 5.12 1.63 -43.08
N LEU A 22 6.29 2.15 -42.74
CA LEU A 22 7.56 1.64 -43.20
C LEU A 22 8.16 0.78 -42.08
N PRO A 23 8.36 -0.53 -42.29
CA PRO A 23 9.10 -1.34 -41.34
C PRO A 23 10.58 -0.96 -41.41
N VAL A 24 11.13 -0.50 -40.29
CA VAL A 24 12.56 -0.18 -40.17
C VAL A 24 13.09 -0.89 -38.93
N LYS A 25 13.99 -1.87 -39.15
CA LYS A 25 14.44 -2.83 -38.13
C LYS A 25 13.24 -3.59 -37.53
N ASP A 26 12.95 -3.39 -36.25
CA ASP A 26 11.84 -4.02 -35.50
C ASP A 26 10.68 -3.06 -35.21
N GLU A 27 10.73 -1.83 -35.75
CA GLU A 27 9.72 -0.81 -35.50
C GLU A 27 8.96 -0.42 -36.77
N ARG A 28 7.69 -0.05 -36.60
CA ARG A 28 6.80 0.37 -37.69
C ARG A 28 6.65 1.89 -37.65
N MET A 29 7.44 2.58 -38.49
CA MET A 29 7.35 4.03 -38.59
C MET A 29 6.18 4.47 -39.47
N PRO A 30 5.28 5.35 -39.01
CA PRO A 30 4.16 5.83 -39.82
C PRO A 30 4.63 6.79 -40.92
N ILE A 31 4.18 6.56 -42.15
CA ILE A 31 4.36 7.50 -43.26
C ILE A 31 3.18 8.47 -43.27
N LEU A 32 3.47 9.77 -43.20
CA LEU A 32 2.48 10.85 -43.22
C LEU A 32 2.54 11.60 -44.56
N MET A 33 1.38 11.78 -45.19
CA MET A 33 1.18 12.70 -46.30
C MET A 33 0.70 14.03 -45.71
N ARG A 34 1.47 15.09 -45.90
CA ARG A 34 1.11 16.44 -45.46
C ARG A 34 1.48 17.47 -46.51
N TYR A 35 0.75 18.57 -46.56
CA TYR A 35 1.20 19.76 -47.30
C TYR A 35 2.49 20.34 -46.69
N PRO A 36 3.28 21.07 -47.50
CA PRO A 36 4.41 21.84 -46.99
C PRO A 36 3.95 22.84 -45.91
N LEU A 37 4.64 22.85 -44.75
CA LEU A 37 4.27 23.65 -43.58
C LEU A 37 4.34 25.17 -43.83
N ASP A 38 5.17 25.57 -44.79
CA ASP A 38 5.38 26.94 -45.24
C ASP A 38 4.20 27.52 -46.02
N GLN A 39 3.24 26.68 -46.43
CA GLN A 39 2.10 27.10 -47.26
C GLN A 39 0.77 27.18 -46.49
N ILE A 40 0.72 26.71 -45.22
CA ILE A 40 -0.52 26.57 -44.45
C ILE A 40 -0.29 27.00 -42.99
N SER A 41 0.03 28.28 -42.84
CA SER A 41 0.31 28.93 -41.56
C SER A 41 -0.78 29.91 -41.14
N LEU A 42 -1.48 30.51 -42.12
CA LEU A 42 -2.56 31.46 -41.88
C LEU A 42 -3.94 30.84 -42.15
N PRO A 43 -5.00 31.24 -41.42
CA PRO A 43 -6.36 30.79 -41.70
C PRO A 43 -6.83 31.09 -43.13
N GLU A 44 -6.32 32.17 -43.73
CA GLU A 44 -6.62 32.56 -45.11
C GLU A 44 -6.01 31.61 -46.14
N GLU A 45 -4.84 31.02 -45.84
CA GLU A 45 -4.17 30.04 -46.70
C GLU A 45 -4.94 28.72 -46.71
N VAL A 46 -5.45 28.29 -45.55
CA VAL A 46 -6.38 27.15 -45.45
C VAL A 46 -7.63 27.41 -46.30
N ALA A 47 -8.14 28.65 -46.30
CA ALA A 47 -9.29 29.05 -47.10
C ALA A 47 -9.05 29.05 -48.62
N ALA A 48 -7.81 29.31 -49.03
CA ALA A 48 -7.39 29.32 -50.43
C ALA A 48 -7.07 27.92 -50.99
N LEU A 49 -7.12 26.86 -50.17
CA LEU A 49 -6.78 25.51 -50.59
C LEU A 49 -7.57 25.07 -51.84
N PRO A 50 -6.89 24.59 -52.90
CA PRO A 50 -7.54 24.17 -54.13
C PRO A 50 -8.24 22.84 -53.94
N VAL A 51 -9.55 22.81 -54.19
CA VAL A 51 -10.37 21.60 -54.14
C VAL A 51 -10.86 21.24 -55.55
N GLY A 52 -10.48 20.05 -56.02
CA GLY A 52 -10.87 19.55 -57.33
C GLY A 52 -12.25 18.88 -57.31
N ILE A 53 -13.22 19.42 -58.04
CA ILE A 53 -14.55 18.82 -58.24
C ILE A 53 -14.70 18.52 -59.74
N GLY A 54 -14.52 17.24 -60.11
CA GLY A 54 -14.49 16.84 -61.52
C GLY A 54 -13.33 17.52 -62.25
N ALA A 55 -13.62 18.35 -63.26
CA ALA A 55 -12.63 19.11 -64.02
C ALA A 55 -12.42 20.55 -63.51
N LYS A 56 -13.11 20.98 -62.45
CA LYS A 56 -13.03 22.35 -61.92
C LYS A 56 -12.24 22.37 -60.62
N ILE A 57 -11.36 23.35 -60.46
CA ILE A 57 -10.66 23.66 -59.21
C ILE A 57 -11.34 24.85 -58.57
N ILE A 58 -11.80 24.68 -57.34
CA ILE A 58 -12.53 25.70 -56.59
C ILE A 58 -11.84 25.88 -55.23
N PRO A 59 -11.62 27.11 -54.73
CA PRO A 59 -11.02 27.31 -53.42
C PRO A 59 -11.96 26.83 -52.29
N LEU A 60 -11.37 26.33 -51.20
CA LEU A 60 -12.11 25.80 -50.05
C LEU A 60 -13.13 26.81 -49.47
N LYS A 61 -12.80 28.10 -49.47
CA LYS A 61 -13.70 29.20 -49.03
C LYS A 61 -15.04 29.26 -49.76
N ALA A 62 -15.11 28.81 -51.01
CA ALA A 62 -16.36 28.78 -51.77
C ALA A 62 -17.28 27.61 -51.38
N LEU A 63 -16.75 26.63 -50.63
CA LEU A 63 -17.44 25.41 -50.23
C LEU A 63 -17.72 25.36 -48.72
N ALA A 64 -16.90 26.01 -47.90
CA ALA A 64 -17.03 26.04 -46.44
C ALA A 64 -16.68 27.42 -45.86
N GLY A 65 -17.40 27.81 -44.80
CA GLY A 65 -17.06 28.98 -43.99
C GLY A 65 -15.93 28.66 -43.04
N ILE A 66 -14.84 29.43 -43.08
CA ILE A 66 -13.68 29.26 -42.22
C ILE A 66 -13.61 30.45 -41.28
N GLY A 67 -13.54 30.16 -39.98
CA GLY A 67 -13.45 31.16 -38.93
C GLY A 67 -12.58 30.64 -37.80
N VAL A 68 -11.95 31.56 -37.08
CA VAL A 68 -11.22 31.26 -35.85
C VAL A 68 -12.23 31.21 -34.71
N GLN A 69 -12.25 30.10 -33.98
CA GLN A 69 -13.04 29.96 -32.77
C GLN A 69 -12.12 29.66 -31.60
N GLU A 70 -12.32 30.35 -30.49
CA GLU A 70 -11.68 29.97 -29.23
C GLU A 70 -12.32 28.69 -28.72
N VAL A 71 -11.53 27.62 -28.70
CA VAL A 71 -11.94 26.32 -28.14
C VAL A 71 -11.05 26.05 -26.93
N PRO A 72 -11.60 25.55 -25.81
CA PRO A 72 -10.78 25.15 -24.68
C PRO A 72 -9.74 24.12 -25.11
N PRO A 73 -8.44 24.31 -24.78
CA PRO A 73 -7.38 23.41 -25.20
C PRO A 73 -7.53 22.00 -24.61
N SER A 74 -8.23 21.89 -23.47
CA SER A 74 -8.54 20.63 -22.81
C SER A 74 -9.87 20.75 -22.08
N VAL A 75 -10.73 19.74 -22.22
CA VAL A 75 -11.95 19.60 -21.41
C VAL A 75 -11.67 18.60 -20.31
N TYR A 76 -11.54 19.08 -19.06
CA TYR A 76 -11.44 18.19 -17.91
C TYR A 76 -12.82 17.62 -17.60
N ARG A 77 -12.85 16.31 -17.32
CA ARG A 77 -14.06 15.63 -16.87
C ARG A 77 -13.76 14.78 -15.66
N LYS A 78 -14.66 14.84 -14.68
CA LYS A 78 -14.63 13.98 -13.50
C LYS A 78 -16.00 13.36 -13.33
N ASN A 79 -16.05 12.03 -13.21
CA ASN A 79 -17.31 11.26 -13.19
C ASN A 79 -18.25 11.67 -14.33
N GLU A 80 -17.69 11.79 -15.55
CA GLU A 80 -18.41 12.17 -16.78
C GLU A 80 -18.99 13.59 -16.82
N GLN A 81 -18.79 14.39 -15.77
CA GLN A 81 -19.19 15.79 -15.73
C GLN A 81 -18.02 16.70 -16.13
N THR A 82 -18.28 17.71 -16.96
CA THR A 82 -17.28 18.74 -17.29
C THR A 82 -16.89 19.48 -16.01
N SER A 83 -15.60 19.47 -15.70
CA SER A 83 -15.04 20.08 -14.51
C SER A 83 -14.00 21.12 -14.89
N VAL A 84 -13.83 22.12 -14.02
CA VAL A 84 -12.71 23.05 -14.07
C VAL A 84 -11.82 22.72 -12.88
N LEU A 85 -10.57 22.37 -13.15
CA LEU A 85 -9.59 22.07 -12.11
C LEU A 85 -8.93 23.38 -11.67
N LEU A 86 -9.04 23.69 -10.38
CA LEU A 86 -8.34 24.79 -9.74
C LEU A 86 -7.28 24.18 -8.83
N GLU A 87 -6.01 24.43 -9.15
CA GLU A 87 -4.89 23.94 -8.34
C GLU A 87 -4.35 25.08 -7.49
N ALA A 88 -4.14 24.79 -6.20
CA ALA A 88 -3.48 25.69 -5.27
C ALA A 88 -2.37 24.92 -4.56
N ARG A 89 -1.21 25.55 -4.39
CA ARG A 89 -0.06 24.98 -3.68
C ARG A 89 0.30 25.90 -2.52
N THR A 90 0.53 25.30 -1.35
CA THR A 90 1.09 26.01 -0.19
C THR A 90 2.61 25.93 -0.25
N ASP A 91 3.29 27.00 0.14
CA ASP A 91 4.75 27.02 0.23
C ASP A 91 5.25 26.08 1.34
N LYS A 92 6.46 25.53 1.14
CA LYS A 92 7.06 24.51 2.03
C LYS A 92 7.24 24.99 3.46
N GLU A 93 7.46 26.29 3.68
CA GLU A 93 7.66 26.86 5.02
C GLU A 93 6.37 26.93 5.84
N GLU A 94 5.21 26.95 5.16
CA GLU A 94 3.90 27.09 5.80
C GLU A 94 3.13 25.77 5.83
N GLU A 95 3.76 24.64 5.51
CA GLU A 95 3.12 23.32 5.42
C GLU A 95 2.38 22.93 6.71
N HIS A 96 2.88 23.34 7.87
CA HIS A 96 2.22 23.17 9.18
C HIS A 96 0.87 23.91 9.34
N LEU A 97 0.56 24.87 8.47
CA LEU A 97 -0.67 25.67 8.47
C LEU A 97 -1.62 25.25 7.34
N LYS A 98 -1.27 24.20 6.59
CA LYS A 98 -2.02 23.74 5.43
C LYS A 98 -3.49 23.47 5.78
N ASP A 99 -3.75 22.78 6.89
CA ASP A 99 -5.12 22.46 7.32
C ASP A 99 -5.94 23.73 7.59
N LYS A 100 -5.34 24.72 8.26
CA LYS A 100 -6.00 25.99 8.56
C LYS A 100 -6.31 26.80 7.30
N LYS A 101 -5.34 26.87 6.36
CA LYS A 101 -5.51 27.55 5.07
C LYS A 101 -6.53 26.85 4.18
N LEU A 102 -6.61 25.53 4.25
CA LEU A 102 -7.62 24.76 3.52
C LEU A 102 -9.02 25.05 4.03
N GLU A 103 -9.22 25.05 5.36
CA GLU A 103 -10.51 25.42 5.95
C GLU A 103 -10.90 26.87 5.61
N GLU A 104 -9.95 27.80 5.64
CA GLU A 104 -10.17 29.18 5.18
C GLU A 104 -10.59 29.21 3.70
N ALA A 105 -9.88 28.50 2.81
CA ALA A 105 -10.25 28.41 1.40
C ALA A 105 -11.65 27.80 1.20
N LYS A 106 -12.00 26.74 1.95
CA LYS A 106 -13.34 26.14 1.91
C LYS A 106 -14.41 27.14 2.33
N THR A 107 -14.16 27.94 3.37
CA THR A 107 -15.12 28.98 3.81
C THR A 107 -15.26 30.10 2.78
N LEU A 108 -14.16 30.58 2.20
CA LEU A 108 -14.18 31.62 1.16
C LEU A 108 -14.93 31.16 -0.10
N ILE A 109 -14.67 29.93 -0.55
CA ILE A 109 -15.34 29.34 -1.72
C ILE A 109 -16.80 29.03 -1.40
N GLY A 110 -17.12 28.62 -0.16
CA GLY A 110 -18.49 28.45 0.32
C GLY A 110 -19.28 29.75 0.23
N ASN A 111 -18.73 30.84 0.78
CA ASN A 111 -19.34 32.17 0.73
C ASN A 111 -19.49 32.66 -0.72
N TRP A 112 -18.44 32.54 -1.53
CA TRP A 112 -18.47 32.92 -2.95
C TRP A 112 -19.53 32.14 -3.74
N LYS A 113 -19.72 30.85 -3.43
CA LYS A 113 -20.75 30.01 -4.04
C LYS A 113 -22.15 30.49 -3.67
N GLU A 114 -22.36 30.90 -2.43
CA GLU A 114 -23.65 31.42 -1.95
C GLU A 114 -23.98 32.77 -2.60
N GLU A 115 -22.99 33.65 -2.74
CA GLU A 115 -23.13 34.94 -3.44
C GLU A 115 -23.42 34.79 -4.94
N ASN A 116 -22.87 33.75 -5.58
CA ASN A 116 -22.99 33.53 -7.03
C ASN A 116 -23.97 32.41 -7.40
N LYS A 117 -24.89 32.06 -6.49
CA LYS A 117 -25.84 30.95 -6.64
C LYS A 117 -26.65 31.01 -7.94
N ASP A 118 -26.98 32.23 -8.38
CA ASP A 118 -27.76 32.47 -9.60
C ASP A 118 -26.98 32.15 -10.90
N ARG A 119 -25.66 32.17 -10.86
CA ARG A 119 -24.78 31.85 -12.00
C ARG A 119 -24.29 30.41 -11.98
N LEU A 120 -24.39 29.73 -10.83
CA LEU A 120 -23.78 28.42 -10.56
C LEU A 120 -24.81 27.28 -10.43
N PHE A 121 -26.03 27.46 -10.95
CA PHE A 121 -27.05 26.42 -10.93
C PHE A 121 -26.52 25.08 -11.50
N GLY A 122 -26.60 24.02 -10.69
CA GLY A 122 -26.14 22.68 -11.07
C GLY A 122 -24.63 22.44 -10.96
N THR A 123 -23.85 23.41 -10.46
CA THR A 123 -22.39 23.24 -10.28
C THR A 123 -22.08 22.67 -8.89
N THR A 124 -21.39 21.53 -8.85
CA THR A 124 -20.85 20.94 -7.62
C THR A 124 -19.40 21.34 -7.47
N VAL A 125 -19.03 21.86 -6.29
CA VAL A 125 -17.64 22.12 -5.92
C VAL A 125 -17.18 20.95 -5.06
N ALA A 126 -16.14 20.26 -5.52
CA ALA A 126 -15.48 19.20 -4.77
C ALA A 126 -14.08 19.66 -4.41
N PHE A 127 -13.70 19.48 -3.15
CA PHE A 127 -12.34 19.72 -2.67
C PHE A 127 -11.62 18.38 -2.63
N GLU A 128 -10.50 18.27 -3.34
CA GLU A 128 -9.58 17.15 -3.21
C GLU A 128 -8.35 17.63 -2.46
N ASP A 129 -8.05 16.96 -1.34
CA ASP A 129 -6.80 17.19 -0.61
C ASP A 129 -6.10 15.86 -0.35
N ALA A 130 -4.93 15.72 -0.98
CA ALA A 130 -4.06 14.57 -0.80
C ALA A 130 -3.62 14.38 0.67
N ALA A 131 -3.58 15.43 1.51
CA ALA A 131 -3.25 15.28 2.93
C ALA A 131 -4.40 14.69 3.74
N ILE A 132 -5.65 15.02 3.42
CA ILE A 132 -6.83 14.40 4.05
C ILE A 132 -6.88 12.92 3.67
N GLU A 133 -6.69 12.59 2.38
CA GLU A 133 -6.65 11.19 1.92
C GLU A 133 -5.55 10.39 2.62
N LEU A 134 -4.35 10.97 2.77
CA LEU A 134 -3.25 10.34 3.50
C LEU A 134 -3.60 10.13 4.98
N THR A 135 -4.18 11.14 5.64
CA THR A 135 -4.57 11.07 7.05
C THR A 135 -5.66 10.04 7.27
N GLU A 136 -6.65 9.98 6.39
CA GLU A 136 -7.70 8.97 6.41
C GLU A 136 -7.12 7.56 6.21
N ALA A 137 -6.22 7.37 5.25
CA ALA A 137 -5.56 6.10 5.03
C ALA A 137 -4.70 5.66 6.23
N LEU A 138 -3.97 6.58 6.87
CA LEU A 138 -3.23 6.32 8.10
C LEU A 138 -4.15 6.00 9.28
N SER A 139 -5.29 6.68 9.38
CA SER A 139 -6.32 6.38 10.39
C SER A 139 -6.87 4.96 10.22
N GLN A 140 -7.25 4.59 9.00
CA GLN A 140 -7.69 3.23 8.67
C GLN A 140 -6.61 2.18 8.98
N LEU A 141 -5.33 2.47 8.70
CA LEU A 141 -4.22 1.60 9.08
C LEU A 141 -4.04 1.49 10.59
N SER A 142 -4.23 2.56 11.36
CA SER A 142 -4.13 2.51 12.82
C SER A 142 -5.23 1.65 13.44
N VAL A 143 -6.43 1.68 12.87
CA VAL A 143 -7.53 0.77 13.20
C VAL A 143 -7.15 -0.67 12.85
N ALA A 144 -6.61 -0.91 11.64
CA ALA A 144 -6.16 -2.23 11.23
C ALA A 144 -5.03 -2.78 12.11
N MET A 145 -4.09 -1.93 12.53
CA MET A 145 -3.00 -2.29 13.45
C MET A 145 -3.55 -2.65 14.84
N SER A 146 -4.52 -1.88 15.35
CA SER A 146 -5.18 -2.16 16.64
C SER A 146 -5.97 -3.48 16.58
N LEU A 147 -6.68 -3.72 15.48
CA LEU A 147 -7.40 -4.98 15.26
C LEU A 147 -6.44 -6.16 15.15
N SER A 148 -5.31 -6.00 14.45
CA SER A 148 -4.25 -7.01 14.34
C SER A 148 -3.66 -7.35 15.71
N LEU A 149 -3.36 -6.34 16.53
CA LEU A 149 -2.89 -6.52 17.91
C LEU A 149 -3.92 -7.26 18.77
N GLY A 150 -5.20 -6.88 18.65
CA GLY A 150 -6.30 -7.56 19.35
C GLY A 150 -6.42 -9.03 18.94
N LEU A 151 -6.30 -9.32 17.64
CA LEU A 151 -6.34 -10.68 17.12
C LEU A 151 -5.14 -11.50 17.60
N ILE A 152 -3.93 -10.93 17.55
CA ILE A 152 -2.72 -11.57 18.11
C ILE A 152 -2.91 -11.87 19.59
N PHE A 153 -3.39 -10.91 20.39
CA PHE A 153 -3.66 -11.10 21.80
C PHE A 153 -4.65 -12.26 22.02
N PHE A 154 -5.75 -12.30 21.27
CA PHE A 154 -6.74 -13.35 21.40
C PHE A 154 -6.19 -14.72 20.99
N THR A 155 -5.46 -14.81 19.88
CA THR A 155 -4.80 -16.05 19.44
C THR A 155 -3.81 -16.56 20.49
N LEU A 156 -3.02 -15.66 21.09
CA LEU A 156 -2.09 -16.00 22.16
C LEU A 156 -2.81 -16.45 23.43
N LEU A 157 -3.91 -15.80 23.79
CA LEU A 157 -4.73 -16.18 24.93
C LEU A 157 -5.32 -17.59 24.75
N LEU A 158 -5.77 -17.92 23.54
CA LEU A 158 -6.22 -19.28 23.20
C LEU A 158 -5.07 -20.29 23.25
N GLN A 159 -3.88 -19.90 22.80
CA GLN A 159 -2.71 -20.78 22.76
C GLN A 159 -2.18 -21.13 24.16
N PHE A 160 -2.01 -20.13 25.03
CA PHE A 160 -1.38 -20.31 26.34
C PHE A 160 -2.41 -20.51 27.47
N GLY A 161 -3.64 -20.02 27.32
CA GLY A 161 -4.70 -20.09 28.32
C GLY A 161 -4.51 -19.17 29.54
N ASP A 162 -3.39 -18.45 29.63
CA ASP A 162 -3.05 -17.54 30.73
C ASP A 162 -2.67 -16.17 30.17
N VAL A 163 -3.12 -15.08 30.79
CA VAL A 163 -2.92 -13.70 30.29
C VAL A 163 -1.48 -13.20 30.47
N VAL A 164 -0.78 -13.63 31.52
CA VAL A 164 0.57 -13.14 31.83
C VAL A 164 1.62 -13.51 30.77
N PRO A 165 1.79 -14.79 30.36
CA PRO A 165 2.72 -15.11 29.26
C PRO A 165 2.37 -14.40 27.95
N VAL A 166 1.08 -14.13 27.70
CA VAL A 166 0.64 -13.37 26.53
C VAL A 166 1.16 -11.94 26.58
N LEU A 167 1.02 -11.25 27.73
CA LEU A 167 1.58 -9.91 27.94
C LEU A 167 3.10 -9.91 27.76
N LEU A 168 3.81 -10.91 28.28
CA LEU A 168 5.26 -11.04 28.14
C LEU A 168 5.70 -11.18 26.68
N ILE A 169 4.95 -11.93 25.87
CA ILE A 169 5.18 -12.04 24.43
C ILE A 169 4.93 -10.70 23.73
N LEU A 170 3.89 -9.97 24.13
CA LEU A 170 3.54 -8.67 23.54
C LEU A 170 4.57 -7.57 23.83
N VAL A 171 5.43 -7.71 24.84
CA VAL A 171 6.56 -6.79 25.09
C VAL A 171 7.52 -6.73 23.90
N ALA A 172 7.59 -7.75 23.05
CA ALA A 172 8.42 -7.73 21.84
C ALA A 172 8.00 -6.66 20.82
N ILE A 173 6.73 -6.24 20.83
CA ILE A 173 6.18 -5.24 19.91
C ILE A 173 6.75 -3.84 20.14
N PRO A 174 6.65 -3.24 21.35
CA PRO A 174 7.26 -1.93 21.61
C PRO A 174 8.77 -1.96 21.42
N LEU A 175 9.46 -3.07 21.72
CA LEU A 175 10.88 -3.23 21.45
C LEU A 175 11.21 -3.13 19.96
N GLY A 176 10.38 -3.72 19.09
CA GLY A 176 10.51 -3.57 17.64
C GLY A 176 10.23 -2.14 17.17
N PHE A 177 9.24 -1.47 17.76
CA PHE A 177 8.88 -0.09 17.41
C PHE A 177 10.04 0.90 17.68
N VAL A 178 10.81 0.69 18.75
CA VAL A 178 12.05 1.45 19.01
C VAL A 178 13.05 1.30 17.86
N GLY A 179 13.20 0.07 17.35
CA GLY A 179 14.05 -0.20 16.18
C GLY A 179 13.58 0.49 14.92
N VAL A 180 12.26 0.54 14.70
CA VAL A 180 11.65 1.22 13.54
C VAL A 180 11.91 2.72 13.59
N ILE A 181 11.59 3.38 14.71
CA ILE A 181 11.78 4.83 14.85
C ILE A 181 13.26 5.18 14.68
N GLY A 182 14.15 4.44 15.33
CA GLY A 182 15.59 4.64 15.21
C GLY A 182 16.08 4.50 13.77
N ALA A 183 15.56 3.52 13.04
CA ALA A 183 15.93 3.30 11.65
C ALA A 183 15.40 4.40 10.71
N LEU A 184 14.12 4.78 10.82
CA LEU A 184 13.56 5.85 9.99
C LEU A 184 14.34 7.15 10.17
N TYR A 185 14.69 7.47 11.42
CA TYR A 185 15.52 8.62 11.74
C TYR A 185 16.92 8.54 11.11
N LEU A 186 17.60 7.39 11.23
CA LEU A 186 18.95 7.19 10.68
C LEU A 186 19.00 7.21 9.15
N PHE A 187 17.98 6.66 8.48
CA PHE A 187 17.92 6.61 7.02
C PHE A 187 17.22 7.82 6.39
N GLY A 188 16.78 8.81 7.19
CA GLY A 188 16.09 10.00 6.71
C GLY A 188 14.74 9.70 6.03
N SER A 189 14.09 8.59 6.41
CA SER A 189 12.82 8.16 5.86
C SER A 189 11.66 8.69 6.70
N THR A 190 10.51 8.96 6.08
CA THR A 190 9.33 9.51 6.75
C THR A 190 8.34 8.42 7.16
N LEU A 191 7.49 8.77 8.13
CA LEU A 191 6.33 7.98 8.50
C LEU A 191 5.28 8.10 7.37
N SER A 192 5.20 7.04 6.58
CA SER A 192 4.32 6.91 5.41
C SER A 192 3.41 5.68 5.54
N LEU A 193 2.42 5.58 4.65
CA LEU A 193 1.55 4.39 4.54
C LEU A 193 2.35 3.09 4.47
N ASN A 194 3.43 3.07 3.68
CA ASN A 194 4.29 1.90 3.50
C ASN A 194 5.11 1.57 4.74
N SER A 195 5.58 2.59 5.48
CA SER A 195 6.23 2.34 6.77
C SER A 195 5.26 1.77 7.81
N ALA A 196 3.99 2.21 7.83
CA ALA A 196 2.97 1.69 8.74
C ALA A 196 2.62 0.23 8.42
N LEU A 197 2.51 -0.13 7.14
CA LEU A 197 2.40 -1.54 6.71
C LEU A 197 3.60 -2.37 7.16
N GLY A 198 4.81 -1.80 7.09
CA GLY A 198 6.02 -2.44 7.61
C GLY A 198 5.95 -2.72 9.12
N VAL A 199 5.39 -1.82 9.92
CA VAL A 199 5.20 -2.02 11.38
C VAL A 199 4.21 -3.16 11.63
N ILE A 200 3.10 -3.22 10.90
CA ILE A 200 2.11 -4.30 11.03
C ILE A 200 2.77 -5.66 10.74
N LEU A 201 3.57 -5.74 9.68
CA LEU A 201 4.31 -6.96 9.34
C LEU A 201 5.34 -7.32 10.43
N LEU A 202 6.10 -6.34 10.91
CA LEU A 202 7.09 -6.52 11.97
C LEU A 202 6.46 -7.11 13.24
N ASN A 203 5.28 -6.63 13.64
CA ASN A 203 4.57 -7.13 14.82
C ASN A 203 4.35 -8.63 14.76
N GLY A 204 3.89 -9.15 13.62
CA GLY A 204 3.66 -10.59 13.45
C GLY A 204 4.94 -11.42 13.56
N ILE A 205 6.02 -10.96 12.93
CA ILE A 205 7.31 -11.67 12.93
C ILE A 205 7.96 -11.64 14.33
N ALA A 206 7.96 -10.48 14.99
CA ALA A 206 8.50 -10.32 16.33
C ALA A 206 7.76 -11.18 17.36
N VAL A 207 6.43 -11.23 17.26
CA VAL A 207 5.59 -12.09 18.12
C VAL A 207 5.87 -13.57 17.85
N ALA A 208 6.00 -14.00 16.59
CA ALA A 208 6.30 -15.39 16.25
C ALA A 208 7.62 -15.87 16.88
N ASN A 209 8.67 -15.05 16.83
CA ASN A 209 9.96 -15.35 17.46
C ASN A 209 9.82 -15.46 18.99
N SER A 210 9.01 -14.59 19.59
CA SER A 210 8.76 -14.56 21.05
C SER A 210 7.96 -15.76 21.54
N ILE A 211 6.92 -16.18 20.80
CA ILE A 211 6.11 -17.36 21.11
C ILE A 211 6.99 -18.60 21.25
N LEU A 212 7.89 -18.83 20.27
CA LEU A 212 8.77 -20.00 20.26
C LEU A 212 9.68 -20.06 21.47
N LEU A 213 10.14 -18.91 21.95
CA LEU A 213 11.04 -18.80 23.09
C LEU A 213 10.29 -19.08 24.39
N VAL A 214 9.16 -18.42 24.61
CA VAL A 214 8.33 -18.58 25.82
C VAL A 214 7.77 -20.00 25.94
N ASP A 215 7.26 -20.59 24.83
CA ASP A 215 6.78 -21.97 24.80
C ASP A 215 7.89 -22.96 25.18
N PHE A 216 9.11 -22.76 24.67
CA PHE A 216 10.21 -23.68 24.95
C PHE A 216 10.72 -23.56 26.39
N ILE A 217 10.76 -22.34 26.96
CA ILE A 217 11.09 -22.11 28.36
C ILE A 217 10.07 -22.82 29.26
N ARG A 218 8.77 -22.61 29.02
CA ARG A 218 7.70 -23.26 29.79
C ARG A 218 7.81 -24.78 29.73
N ARG A 219 7.99 -25.35 28.54
CA ARG A 219 8.16 -26.81 28.39
C ARG A 219 9.36 -27.39 29.11
N LEU A 220 10.45 -26.62 29.30
CA LEU A 220 11.61 -27.07 30.06
C LEU A 220 11.36 -26.99 31.57
N VAL A 221 10.66 -25.94 32.01
CA VAL A 221 10.24 -25.77 33.41
C VAL A 221 9.23 -26.85 33.81
N ASP A 222 8.28 -27.18 32.94
CA ASP A 222 7.31 -28.28 33.14
C ASP A 222 8.00 -29.66 33.25
N LYS A 223 9.22 -29.79 32.73
CA LYS A 223 10.07 -30.99 32.88
C LYS A 223 10.92 -30.98 34.16
N GLY A 224 10.71 -30.01 35.05
CA GLY A 224 11.40 -29.89 36.33
C GLY A 224 12.74 -29.13 36.27
N MET A 225 13.06 -28.44 35.17
CA MET A 225 14.28 -27.62 35.09
C MET A 225 14.06 -26.27 35.79
N ALA A 226 15.07 -25.78 36.51
CA ALA A 226 15.02 -24.45 37.12
C ALA A 226 14.79 -23.36 36.04
N PRO A 227 13.97 -22.31 36.31
CA PRO A 227 13.61 -21.29 35.31
C PRO A 227 14.81 -20.65 34.61
N SER A 228 15.86 -20.30 35.37
CA SER A 228 17.09 -19.72 34.83
C SER A 228 17.83 -20.67 33.88
N GLN A 229 17.96 -21.94 34.24
CA GLN A 229 18.58 -22.97 33.39
C GLN A 229 17.75 -23.24 32.13
N ALA A 230 16.41 -23.26 32.28
CA ALA A 230 15.48 -23.43 31.18
C ALA A 230 15.60 -22.30 30.15
N ALA A 231 15.75 -21.04 30.59
CA ALA A 231 15.96 -19.90 29.71
C ALA A 231 17.26 -19.98 28.92
N VAL A 232 18.36 -20.38 29.56
CA VAL A 232 19.66 -20.55 28.89
C VAL A 232 19.61 -21.67 27.86
N GLU A 233 19.04 -22.83 28.21
CA GLU A 233 18.94 -23.97 27.29
C GLU A 233 17.96 -23.69 26.14
N ALA A 234 16.87 -22.97 26.40
CA ALA A 234 15.94 -22.50 25.38
C ALA A 234 16.62 -21.53 24.42
N GLY A 235 17.33 -20.53 24.94
CA GLY A 235 18.14 -19.60 24.14
C GLY A 235 19.14 -20.35 23.27
N ARG A 236 19.90 -21.28 23.83
CA ARG A 236 20.92 -22.04 23.08
C ARG A 236 20.32 -22.86 21.92
N LYS A 237 19.15 -23.46 22.11
CA LYS A 237 18.47 -24.27 21.08
C LYS A 237 17.72 -23.44 20.05
N ARG A 238 17.19 -22.28 20.43
CA ARG A 238 16.33 -21.45 19.57
C ARG A 238 17.06 -20.30 18.89
N LEU A 239 18.22 -19.87 19.39
CA LEU A 239 19.03 -18.79 18.80
C LEU A 239 19.31 -19.04 17.31
N ARG A 240 19.78 -20.25 16.95
CA ARG A 240 20.10 -20.58 15.56
C ARG A 240 18.87 -20.46 14.64
N PRO A 241 17.73 -21.13 14.91
CA PRO A 241 16.52 -20.95 14.11
C PRO A 241 16.03 -19.50 14.01
N ILE A 242 16.01 -18.75 15.12
CA ILE A 242 15.50 -17.36 15.16
C ILE A 242 16.40 -16.43 14.34
N LEU A 243 17.72 -16.62 14.39
CA LEU A 243 18.65 -15.84 13.58
C LEU A 243 18.50 -16.16 12.09
N ILE A 244 18.30 -17.43 11.71
CA ILE A 244 18.11 -17.81 10.30
C ILE A 244 16.85 -17.14 9.75
N THR A 245 15.71 -17.22 10.46
CA THR A 245 14.47 -16.60 9.99
C THR A 245 14.60 -15.09 9.90
N SER A 246 15.16 -14.45 10.94
CA SER A 246 15.34 -13.00 10.97
C SER A 246 16.28 -12.51 9.87
N LEU A 247 17.44 -13.15 9.70
CA LEU A 247 18.40 -12.80 8.64
C LEU A 247 17.80 -13.01 7.26
N THR A 248 17.04 -14.09 7.04
CA THR A 248 16.39 -14.34 5.75
C THR A 248 15.43 -13.21 5.39
N THR A 249 14.60 -12.77 6.33
CA THR A 249 13.69 -11.64 6.11
C THR A 249 14.44 -10.34 5.89
N ILE A 250 15.47 -10.06 6.69
CA ILE A 250 16.28 -8.84 6.57
C ILE A 250 16.96 -8.79 5.19
N LEU A 251 17.61 -9.87 4.79
CA LEU A 251 18.28 -9.96 3.49
C LEU A 251 17.27 -9.91 2.32
N GLY A 252 16.08 -10.49 2.49
CA GLY A 252 15.01 -10.41 1.49
C GLY A 252 14.41 -9.01 1.34
N MET A 253 14.36 -8.23 2.43
CA MET A 253 13.87 -6.85 2.43
C MET A 253 14.93 -5.82 2.07
N LEU A 254 16.20 -6.21 2.07
CA LEU A 254 17.35 -5.34 1.83
C LEU A 254 17.31 -4.64 0.46
N PRO A 255 16.99 -5.30 -0.68
CA PRO A 255 16.90 -4.62 -1.98
C PRO A 255 15.80 -3.55 -2.01
N ILE A 256 14.67 -3.84 -1.35
CA ILE A 256 13.55 -2.92 -1.21
C ILE A 256 13.97 -1.73 -0.32
N ALA A 257 14.67 -1.99 0.78
CA ALA A 257 15.18 -0.95 1.68
C ALA A 257 16.19 0.01 1.02
N PHE A 258 16.94 -0.47 0.02
CA PHE A 258 17.80 0.38 -0.82
C PHE A 258 17.04 1.12 -1.93
N GLY A 259 15.76 0.82 -2.14
CA GLY A 259 14.94 1.47 -3.15
C GLY A 259 15.40 1.19 -4.59
N ALA A 260 16.03 0.04 -4.84
CA ALA A 260 16.50 -0.34 -6.16
C ALA A 260 15.33 -0.71 -7.10
N GLY A 261 15.36 -0.19 -8.33
CA GLY A 261 14.34 -0.45 -9.36
C GLY A 261 13.27 0.62 -9.47
N ASP A 262 12.46 0.52 -10.51
CA ASP A 262 11.38 1.48 -10.77
C ASP A 262 10.26 1.32 -9.72
N GLY A 263 9.86 2.42 -9.09
CA GLY A 263 8.97 2.40 -7.92
C GLY A 263 9.65 2.02 -6.58
N GLY A 264 10.95 1.76 -6.54
CA GLY A 264 11.67 1.38 -5.32
C GLY A 264 11.59 2.41 -4.20
N ARG A 265 11.58 3.71 -4.52
CA ARG A 265 11.42 4.80 -3.55
C ARG A 265 10.09 4.78 -2.80
N ILE A 266 9.03 4.25 -3.43
CA ILE A 266 7.71 4.14 -2.80
C ILE A 266 7.75 3.05 -1.73
N LEU A 267 8.35 1.90 -2.01
CA LEU A 267 8.43 0.76 -1.09
C LEU A 267 9.62 0.83 -0.11
N GLN A 268 10.56 1.74 -0.33
CA GLN A 268 11.74 1.91 0.49
C GLN A 268 11.44 2.01 2.00
N PRO A 269 10.46 2.83 2.45
CA PRO A 269 10.14 2.93 3.87
C PRO A 269 9.65 1.61 4.48
N LEU A 270 8.96 0.77 3.70
CA LEU A 270 8.52 -0.56 4.14
C LEU A 270 9.72 -1.48 4.39
N GLY A 271 10.67 -1.51 3.45
CA GLY A 271 11.87 -2.33 3.56
C GLY A 271 12.75 -1.92 4.75
N ILE A 272 12.94 -0.61 4.96
CA ILE A 272 13.71 -0.06 6.08
C ILE A 272 13.07 -0.44 7.42
N THR A 273 11.77 -0.20 7.57
CA THR A 273 11.01 -0.51 8.78
C THR A 273 11.16 -1.98 9.18
N VAL A 274 10.94 -2.90 8.24
CA VAL A 274 10.98 -4.34 8.51
C VAL A 274 12.39 -4.80 8.81
N SER A 275 13.38 -4.39 8.01
CA SER A 275 14.76 -4.88 8.15
C SER A 275 15.39 -4.41 9.46
N ALA A 276 15.36 -3.11 9.72
CA ALA A 276 16.00 -2.55 10.89
C ALA A 276 15.18 -2.79 12.17
N GLY A 277 13.85 -2.73 12.06
CA GLY A 277 12.95 -3.09 13.15
C GLY A 277 13.14 -4.54 13.59
N LEU A 278 13.30 -5.48 12.66
CA LEU A 278 13.54 -6.89 12.97
C LEU A 278 14.94 -7.13 13.52
N TRP A 279 15.96 -6.43 13.02
CA TRP A 279 17.33 -6.53 13.55
C TRP A 279 17.39 -6.16 15.03
N VAL A 280 16.81 -5.00 15.37
CA VAL A 280 16.76 -4.50 16.76
C VAL A 280 15.80 -5.33 17.61
N SER A 281 14.62 -5.67 17.08
CA SER A 281 13.61 -6.48 17.80
C SER A 281 14.16 -7.86 18.14
N THR A 282 14.76 -8.57 17.18
CA THR A 282 15.30 -9.91 17.42
C THR A 282 16.44 -9.87 18.43
N ALA A 283 17.34 -8.89 18.34
CA ALA A 283 18.40 -8.72 19.33
C ALA A 283 17.83 -8.49 20.74
N LEU A 284 16.92 -7.52 20.91
CA LEU A 284 16.35 -7.19 22.21
C LEU A 284 15.45 -8.31 22.77
N THR A 285 14.59 -8.89 21.94
CA THR A 285 13.65 -9.95 22.33
C THR A 285 14.38 -11.16 22.90
N LEU A 286 15.53 -11.51 22.32
CA LEU A 286 16.28 -12.69 22.75
C LEU A 286 16.90 -12.56 24.15
N PHE A 287 17.06 -11.34 24.66
CA PHE A 287 17.50 -11.07 26.03
C PHE A 287 16.33 -10.73 26.95
N VAL A 288 15.46 -9.81 26.52
CA VAL A 288 14.39 -9.24 27.35
C VAL A 288 13.30 -10.27 27.63
N VAL A 289 12.84 -11.02 26.63
CA VAL A 289 11.72 -11.96 26.82
C VAL A 289 12.09 -13.12 27.75
N PRO A 290 13.25 -13.80 27.63
CA PRO A 290 13.66 -14.82 28.59
C PRO A 290 13.86 -14.27 30.00
N ALA A 291 14.48 -13.09 30.13
CA ALA A 291 14.71 -12.47 31.44
C ALA A 291 13.37 -12.17 32.16
N LEU A 292 12.40 -11.59 31.44
CA LEU A 292 11.08 -11.33 32.00
C LEU A 292 10.33 -12.63 32.32
N GLN A 293 10.44 -13.65 31.47
CA GLN A 293 9.80 -14.95 31.71
C GLN A 293 10.39 -15.66 32.94
N VAL A 294 11.71 -15.59 33.15
CA VAL A 294 12.37 -16.13 34.36
C VAL A 294 11.92 -15.35 35.59
N ALA A 295 11.96 -14.01 35.55
CA ALA A 295 11.51 -13.17 36.65
C ALA A 295 10.05 -13.46 37.05
N TYR A 296 9.18 -13.67 36.05
CA TYR A 296 7.79 -14.05 36.30
C TYR A 296 7.65 -15.42 36.94
N LEU A 297 8.37 -16.44 36.44
CA LEU A 297 8.31 -17.80 37.00
C LEU A 297 8.91 -17.89 38.40
N GLU A 298 9.99 -17.16 38.67
CA GLU A 298 10.59 -17.05 40.00
C GLU A 298 9.68 -16.29 40.97
N TRP A 299 9.04 -15.21 40.52
CA TRP A 299 8.01 -14.52 41.31
C TRP A 299 6.85 -15.45 41.64
N GLN A 300 6.34 -16.20 40.65
CA GLN A 300 5.28 -17.19 40.86
C GLN A 300 5.66 -18.27 41.87
N SER A 301 6.91 -18.75 41.85
CA SER A 301 7.43 -19.73 42.81
C SER A 301 7.58 -19.17 44.23
N ARG A 302 7.69 -17.85 44.40
CA ARG A 302 7.72 -17.17 45.71
C ARG A 302 6.31 -16.81 46.20
N GLU A 303 5.40 -16.51 45.27
CA GLU A 303 4.02 -16.07 45.50
C GLU A 303 3.03 -17.20 45.83
N ASP A 304 3.45 -18.48 45.88
CA ASP A 304 2.67 -19.55 46.52
C ASP A 304 2.39 -19.28 48.03
N SER A 305 2.87 -18.13 48.55
CA SER A 305 2.58 -17.56 49.86
C SER A 305 1.37 -16.59 49.92
N PHE A 306 0.78 -16.10 48.80
CA PHE A 306 -0.36 -15.14 48.83
C PHE A 306 -1.59 -15.61 48.01
N PRO A 307 -2.58 -16.27 48.65
CA PRO A 307 -3.75 -16.86 48.00
C PRO A 307 -4.74 -15.89 47.31
N TRP A 308 -4.72 -14.60 47.66
CA TRP A 308 -5.76 -13.63 47.22
C TRP A 308 -5.55 -13.06 45.81
N LEU A 309 -4.30 -13.02 45.30
CA LEU A 309 -4.00 -12.60 43.93
C LEU A 309 -4.37 -13.67 42.88
N LYS A 310 -4.33 -14.95 43.27
CA LYS A 310 -4.84 -16.09 42.48
C LYS A 310 -6.33 -15.93 42.16
N ASP A 311 -7.10 -15.20 42.98
CA ASP A 311 -8.56 -15.10 42.81
C ASP A 311 -8.98 -14.02 41.80
N SER A 312 -8.19 -12.94 41.64
CA SER A 312 -8.46 -11.90 40.63
C SER A 312 -8.10 -12.34 39.20
N PHE A 313 -6.96 -12.99 39.00
CA PHE A 313 -6.61 -13.58 37.69
C PHE A 313 -7.28 -14.95 37.46
N GLY A 314 -7.60 -15.68 38.52
CA GLY A 314 -8.26 -16.98 38.48
C GLY A 314 -9.75 -16.92 38.13
N LYS A 315 -10.45 -15.80 38.35
CA LYS A 315 -11.84 -15.63 37.89
C LYS A 315 -11.93 -15.55 36.37
N THR A 316 -11.01 -14.82 35.74
CA THR A 316 -10.95 -14.67 34.28
C THR A 316 -10.49 -15.97 33.61
N SER A 317 -9.52 -16.68 34.19
CA SER A 317 -9.10 -18.00 33.68
C SER A 317 -10.16 -19.10 33.91
N ARG A 318 -10.92 -19.07 35.01
CA ARG A 318 -12.07 -19.98 35.25
C ARG A 318 -13.25 -19.69 34.32
N PHE A 319 -13.54 -18.42 34.02
CA PHE A 319 -14.59 -18.04 33.07
C PHE A 319 -14.29 -18.61 31.67
N PHE A 320 -13.06 -18.42 31.17
CA PHE A 320 -12.66 -18.96 29.87
C PHE A 320 -12.43 -20.48 29.87
N GLY A 321 -11.91 -21.06 30.96
CA GLY A 321 -11.80 -22.52 31.12
C GLY A 321 -13.15 -23.24 31.19
N ARG A 322 -14.22 -22.52 31.58
CA ARG A 322 -15.62 -23.01 31.55
C ARG A 322 -16.27 -22.83 30.16
N LEU A 323 -15.86 -21.81 29.42
CA LEU A 323 -16.29 -21.58 28.04
C LEU A 323 -15.62 -22.57 27.06
N TRP A 324 -14.40 -23.03 27.37
CA TRP A 324 -13.68 -24.01 26.56
C TRP A 324 -12.72 -24.89 27.41
N PRO A 325 -13.07 -26.15 27.72
CA PRO A 325 -12.24 -27.03 28.53
C PRO A 325 -10.98 -27.51 27.79
N ARG A 326 -9.83 -27.50 28.48
CA ARG A 326 -8.60 -28.14 27.99
C ARG A 326 -8.85 -29.65 27.78
N PRO A 327 -8.57 -30.24 26.60
CA PRO A 327 -8.65 -31.69 26.44
C PRO A 327 -7.68 -32.34 27.43
N SER A 328 -8.18 -33.34 28.18
CA SER A 328 -7.45 -33.97 29.26
C SER A 328 -6.18 -34.68 28.77
N THR A 329 -5.18 -34.82 29.64
CA THR A 329 -3.87 -35.42 29.37
C THR A 329 -3.94 -36.87 28.85
N ALA A 330 -5.05 -37.58 29.11
CA ALA A 330 -5.33 -38.89 28.53
C ALA A 330 -5.60 -38.82 27.01
N ALA A 331 -6.27 -37.76 26.52
CA ALA A 331 -6.45 -37.51 25.09
C ALA A 331 -5.16 -37.01 24.42
N ALA A 332 -4.28 -36.33 25.16
CA ALA A 332 -2.99 -35.84 24.66
C ALA A 332 -1.96 -36.96 24.40
N ASN A 333 -2.00 -38.06 25.17
CA ASN A 333 -1.11 -39.22 24.94
C ASN A 333 -1.64 -40.20 23.88
N ALA A 334 -2.96 -40.26 23.65
CA ALA A 334 -3.54 -41.00 22.53
C ALA A 334 -3.28 -40.30 21.18
N MET A 335 -3.04 -38.99 21.19
CA MET A 335 -2.73 -38.19 20.01
C MET A 335 -1.21 -38.10 19.72
N ARG A 336 -0.50 -39.24 19.84
CA ARG A 336 0.92 -39.37 19.46
C ARG A 336 1.17 -39.96 18.08
N LEU A 337 0.13 -40.27 17.31
CA LEU A 337 0.27 -40.60 15.90
C LEU A 337 -0.84 -39.93 15.09
N ASN A 338 -0.41 -39.20 14.06
CA ASN A 338 -1.22 -38.56 13.03
C ASN A 338 -1.96 -37.27 13.44
N VAL A 339 -1.22 -36.15 13.48
CA VAL A 339 -1.82 -34.83 13.24
C VAL A 339 -2.38 -34.87 11.82
N SER A 340 -3.67 -35.20 11.67
CA SER A 340 -4.25 -35.31 10.34
C SER A 340 -4.08 -33.96 9.61
N PRO A 341 -3.83 -33.96 8.28
CA PRO A 341 -3.72 -32.75 7.48
C PRO A 341 -4.88 -31.77 7.69
N LYS A 342 -6.03 -32.24 8.17
CA LYS A 342 -7.25 -31.46 8.41
C LYS A 342 -7.11 -30.38 9.50
N ALA A 343 -6.25 -30.55 10.51
CA ALA A 343 -6.05 -29.54 11.57
C ALA A 343 -5.15 -28.39 11.11
N LEU A 344 -4.13 -28.70 10.31
CA LEU A 344 -3.33 -27.71 9.57
C LEU A 344 -4.17 -27.02 8.50
N TRP A 345 -5.02 -27.79 7.80
CA TRP A 345 -6.03 -27.25 6.88
C TRP A 345 -7.06 -26.37 7.58
N PHE A 346 -7.41 -26.60 8.86
CA PHE A 346 -8.36 -25.73 9.58
C PHE A 346 -7.80 -24.33 9.85
N VAL A 347 -6.51 -24.25 10.19
CA VAL A 347 -5.78 -22.97 10.32
C VAL A 347 -5.59 -22.31 8.94
N PHE A 348 -5.34 -23.12 7.90
CA PHE A 348 -5.21 -22.65 6.51
C PHE A 348 -6.56 -22.33 5.82
N LEU A 349 -7.70 -22.84 6.31
CA LEU A 349 -9.07 -22.56 5.82
C LEU A 349 -9.67 -21.31 6.48
N PHE A 350 -9.23 -20.97 7.69
CA PHE A 350 -9.69 -19.76 8.38
C PHE A 350 -8.96 -18.48 7.92
N PHE A 351 -7.77 -18.60 7.33
CA PHE A 351 -7.06 -17.46 6.73
C PHE A 351 -7.79 -16.89 5.48
N PRO A 352 -8.35 -17.72 4.57
CA PRO A 352 -9.23 -17.26 3.50
C PRO A 352 -10.63 -16.85 3.97
N ALA A 353 -11.19 -17.44 5.03
CA ALA A 353 -12.55 -17.11 5.48
C ALA A 353 -12.67 -15.64 5.96
N VAL A 354 -11.62 -15.09 6.57
CA VAL A 354 -11.55 -13.67 6.94
C VAL A 354 -11.29 -12.77 5.72
N ALA A 355 -10.62 -13.28 4.68
CA ALA A 355 -10.46 -12.58 3.40
C ALA A 355 -11.76 -12.57 2.57
N ILE A 356 -12.67 -13.52 2.80
CA ILE A 356 -14.00 -13.61 2.16
C ILE A 356 -15.06 -12.78 2.93
N SER A 357 -14.84 -12.48 4.21
CA SER A 357 -15.72 -11.59 4.99
C SER A 357 -15.33 -10.10 4.92
N ALA A 358 -14.34 -9.74 4.10
CA ALA A 358 -14.09 -8.33 3.79
C ALA A 358 -15.33 -7.77 3.07
N PRO A 359 -15.77 -6.53 3.39
CA PRO A 359 -16.93 -5.93 2.73
C PRO A 359 -16.70 -5.97 1.22
N LEU A 360 -17.72 -6.38 0.44
CA LEU A 360 -17.67 -6.57 -1.03
C LEU A 360 -16.94 -5.43 -1.79
N LYS A 361 -16.93 -4.21 -1.26
CA LYS A 361 -16.18 -3.06 -1.77
C LYS A 361 -14.65 -3.22 -1.76
N PHE A 362 -14.08 -3.99 -0.84
CA PHE A 362 -12.64 -4.24 -0.73
C PHE A 362 -12.16 -5.23 -1.80
N GLN A 363 -12.99 -6.21 -2.16
CA GLN A 363 -12.70 -7.10 -3.28
C GLN A 363 -12.85 -6.41 -4.63
N GLU A 364 -13.85 -5.53 -4.79
CA GLU A 364 -13.98 -4.65 -5.98
C GLU A 364 -12.82 -3.65 -6.08
N ALA A 365 -12.31 -3.13 -4.95
CA ALA A 365 -11.15 -2.24 -4.94
C ALA A 365 -9.86 -2.99 -5.30
N LEU A 366 -9.66 -4.21 -4.80
CA LEU A 366 -8.48 -5.02 -5.15
C LEU A 366 -8.51 -5.48 -6.61
N SER A 367 -9.67 -5.88 -7.13
CA SER A 367 -9.80 -6.22 -8.56
C SER A 367 -9.60 -4.96 -9.42
N ALA A 368 -10.16 -3.81 -9.04
CA ALA A 368 -9.95 -2.55 -9.74
C ALA A 368 -8.48 -2.08 -9.69
N ILE A 369 -7.77 -2.27 -8.58
CA ILE A 369 -6.35 -1.92 -8.44
C ILE A 369 -5.46 -2.86 -9.27
N VAL A 370 -5.74 -4.16 -9.25
CA VAL A 370 -5.01 -5.15 -10.07
C VAL A 370 -5.28 -4.92 -11.55
N GLU A 371 -6.53 -4.67 -11.94
CA GLU A 371 -6.93 -4.40 -13.34
C GLU A 371 -6.42 -3.04 -13.84
N ARG A 372 -6.33 -2.04 -12.95
CA ARG A 372 -5.70 -0.74 -13.26
C ARG A 372 -4.18 -0.89 -13.34
N SER A 373 -3.54 -1.75 -12.55
CA SER A 373 -2.10 -2.03 -12.64
C SER A 373 -1.74 -2.79 -13.93
N THR A 374 -2.57 -3.73 -14.38
CA THR A 374 -2.35 -4.47 -15.63
C THR A 374 -2.62 -3.58 -16.85
N ARG A 375 -3.62 -2.68 -16.80
CA ARG A 375 -3.81 -1.65 -17.84
C ARG A 375 -2.68 -0.62 -17.85
N VAL A 376 -2.16 -0.20 -16.70
CA VAL A 376 -1.01 0.71 -16.63
C VAL A 376 0.27 0.04 -17.12
N ASN A 377 0.47 -1.26 -16.86
CA ASN A 377 1.60 -2.01 -17.43
C ASN A 377 1.44 -2.24 -18.94
N GLN A 378 0.23 -2.51 -19.44
CA GLN A 378 -0.02 -2.60 -20.89
C GLN A 378 0.11 -1.24 -21.58
N GLN A 379 -0.32 -0.14 -20.93
CA GLN A 379 -0.10 1.22 -21.42
C GLN A 379 1.36 1.64 -21.34
N SER A 380 2.12 1.24 -20.31
CA SER A 380 3.57 1.47 -20.21
C SER A 380 4.31 0.69 -21.28
N SER A 381 3.95 -0.57 -21.50
CA SER A 381 4.52 -1.40 -22.58
C SER A 381 4.22 -0.83 -23.96
N ALA A 382 3.01 -0.29 -24.15
CA ALA A 382 2.63 0.40 -25.37
C ALA A 382 3.35 1.75 -25.52
N LEU A 383 3.49 2.53 -24.43
CA LEU A 383 4.20 3.81 -24.40
C LEU A 383 5.71 3.64 -24.59
N ASP A 384 6.33 2.60 -24.05
CA ASP A 384 7.75 2.27 -24.25
C ASP A 384 8.02 1.81 -25.69
N ALA A 385 7.09 1.05 -26.31
CA ALA A 385 7.14 0.76 -27.74
C ALA A 385 6.91 2.03 -28.62
N THR A 386 6.20 3.04 -28.09
CA THR A 386 6.00 4.34 -28.77
C THR A 386 7.16 5.32 -28.50
N ARG A 387 7.93 5.12 -27.43
CA ARG A 387 9.07 5.95 -27.04
C ARG A 387 10.37 5.48 -27.68
N ALA A 388 10.53 4.17 -27.89
CA ALA A 388 11.62 3.61 -28.69
C ALA A 388 11.56 4.06 -30.17
N SER A 389 10.35 4.26 -30.70
CA SER A 389 10.12 4.71 -32.08
C SER A 389 10.12 6.23 -32.33
N ASN A 390 10.30 7.05 -31.29
CA ASN A 390 10.27 8.52 -31.38
C ASN A 390 11.58 9.21 -30.93
N VAL A 391 12.71 8.49 -30.91
CA VAL A 391 14.03 9.12 -30.71
C VAL A 391 14.58 9.54 -32.09
N PRO A 392 14.68 10.85 -32.41
CA PRO A 392 15.33 11.31 -33.64
C PRO A 392 16.84 11.01 -33.57
N ALA A 393 17.37 10.49 -34.67
CA ALA A 393 18.75 9.97 -34.79
C ALA A 393 19.85 11.05 -34.91
N ASP A 394 19.64 12.25 -34.37
CA ASP A 394 20.58 13.39 -34.52
C ASP A 394 21.24 13.84 -33.19
N LEU A 395 21.25 13.00 -32.15
CA LEU A 395 22.01 13.25 -30.91
C LEU A 395 22.78 12.01 -30.44
N VAL A 396 23.72 11.56 -31.29
CA VAL A 396 25.01 10.94 -30.95
C VAL A 396 26.01 11.46 -31.99
#